data_AF-A0A3M6QSM1-F1
#
_entry.id   AF-A0A3M6QSM1-F1
#
_cell.length_a   1.000
_cell.length_b   1.000
_cell.length_c   1.000
_cell.angle_alpha   90.00
_cell.angle_beta   90.00
_cell.angle_gamma   90.00
#
_symmetry.space_group_name_H-M   'P 1'
#
loop_
_entity.id
_entity.type
_entity.pdbx_description
1 polymer ?
#
loop_
_entity_poly.entity_id
_entity_poly.type
_entity_poly.pdbx_seq_one_letter_code
_entity_poly.pdbx_strand_id
1 'polypeptide(L)'
;MESLKKEKPTAEITVPMIAARANVTPSTIYRRWGGVAPLLADVAVRQFQADALPPDSGDWRKDLSTWLEQFVDEMGSGPGRDLLREALALGNTGRAGQCTECILSTLDSIIARGVEQGASPPDSQRLLDQVVAPVIYRILFTPKSPDIAYATGLLDECLAQAASQSARKTA
;
A
#
# COMPACT_ATOMS: atom_id res chain seq x y z
N MET A 1 15.80 11.47 -6.97
CA MET A 1 14.99 10.83 -8.03
C MET A 1 13.56 11.40 -8.06
N GLU A 2 13.00 11.78 -6.89
CA GLU A 2 11.74 12.54 -6.75
C GLU A 2 11.57 13.75 -7.68
N SER A 3 12.64 14.51 -7.92
CA SER A 3 12.59 15.69 -8.78
C SER A 3 12.36 15.36 -10.26
N LEU A 4 12.81 14.20 -10.74
CA LEU A 4 12.66 13.81 -12.16
C LEU A 4 11.22 13.39 -12.50
N LYS A 5 10.52 12.73 -11.57
CA LYS A 5 9.08 12.40 -11.74
C LYS A 5 8.19 13.65 -11.74
N LYS A 6 8.61 14.75 -11.09
CA LYS A 6 7.91 16.04 -11.11
C LYS A 6 8.14 16.84 -12.41
N GLU A 7 9.24 16.58 -13.11
CA GLU A 7 9.65 17.37 -14.28
C GLU A 7 9.29 16.72 -15.62
N LYS A 8 9.12 15.38 -15.70
CA LYS A 8 8.85 14.67 -16.97
C LYS A 8 7.92 13.47 -16.82
N PRO A 9 7.10 13.16 -17.84
CA PRO A 9 6.34 11.91 -17.90
C PRO A 9 7.28 10.70 -17.84
N THR A 10 6.87 9.63 -17.16
CA THR A 10 7.65 8.39 -16.97
C THR A 10 8.24 7.82 -18.27
N ALA A 11 7.58 8.04 -19.41
CA ALA A 11 8.02 7.61 -20.73
C ALA A 11 9.29 8.33 -21.25
N GLU A 12 9.67 9.48 -20.69
CA GLU A 12 10.85 10.26 -21.11
C GLU A 12 12.07 10.06 -20.21
N ILE A 13 11.96 9.29 -19.13
CA ILE A 13 13.06 9.07 -18.18
C ILE A 13 14.00 7.99 -18.76
N THR A 14 15.29 8.30 -18.90
CA THR A 14 16.31 7.37 -19.42
C THR A 14 17.39 7.04 -18.40
N VAL A 15 18.06 5.87 -18.55
CA VAL A 15 19.15 5.45 -17.65
C VAL A 15 20.30 6.48 -17.59
N PRO A 16 20.78 7.07 -18.71
CA PRO A 16 21.82 8.09 -18.65
C PRO A 16 21.42 9.32 -17.83
N MET A 17 20.16 9.77 -17.90
CA MET A 17 19.66 10.91 -17.12
C MET A 17 19.65 10.60 -15.62
N ILE A 18 19.21 9.39 -15.24
CA ILE A 18 19.21 8.95 -13.83
C ILE A 18 20.64 8.84 -13.31
N ALA A 19 21.55 8.26 -14.09
CA ALA A 19 22.94 8.08 -13.73
C ALA A 19 23.66 9.42 -13.52
N ALA A 20 23.46 10.38 -14.42
CA ALA A 20 23.99 11.74 -14.29
C ALA A 20 23.48 12.44 -13.02
N ARG A 21 22.19 12.31 -12.71
CA ARG A 21 21.57 12.90 -11.51
C ARG A 21 22.06 12.27 -10.21
N ALA A 22 22.25 10.95 -10.21
CA ALA A 22 22.71 10.18 -9.05
C ALA A 22 24.24 10.16 -8.90
N ASN A 23 24.97 10.82 -9.81
CA ASN A 23 26.43 10.86 -9.86
C ASN A 23 27.07 9.45 -9.89
N VAL A 24 26.49 8.55 -10.69
CA VAL A 24 26.97 7.18 -10.91
C VAL A 24 27.08 6.88 -12.40
N THR A 25 27.75 5.79 -12.76
CA THR A 25 27.81 5.35 -14.16
C THR A 25 26.50 4.68 -14.61
N PRO A 26 26.09 4.80 -15.88
CA PRO A 26 24.96 4.05 -16.42
C PRO A 26 25.09 2.52 -16.21
N SER A 27 26.31 1.98 -16.27
CA SER A 27 26.60 0.57 -16.01
C SER A 27 26.21 0.12 -14.59
N THR A 28 26.30 1.01 -13.60
CA THR A 28 25.87 0.73 -12.21
C THR A 28 24.37 0.54 -12.14
N ILE A 29 23.61 1.35 -12.90
CA ILE A 29 22.15 1.25 -12.98
C ILE A 29 21.74 -0.03 -13.72
N TYR A 30 22.32 -0.30 -14.89
CA TYR A 30 22.02 -1.51 -15.65
C TYR A 30 22.36 -2.80 -14.88
N ARG A 31 23.51 -2.85 -14.19
CA ARG A 31 23.91 -4.05 -13.43
C ARG A 31 22.95 -4.36 -12.28
N ARG A 32 22.42 -3.34 -11.61
CA ARG A 32 21.61 -3.52 -10.40
C ARG A 32 20.11 -3.60 -10.66
N TRP A 33 19.60 -2.90 -11.68
CA TRP A 33 18.16 -2.86 -11.98
C TRP A 33 17.79 -3.28 -13.41
N GLY A 34 18.75 -3.45 -14.32
CA GLY A 34 18.46 -3.90 -15.70
C GLY A 34 17.76 -2.87 -16.60
N GLY A 35 17.29 -1.74 -16.08
CA GLY A 35 16.66 -0.67 -16.86
C GLY A 35 15.92 0.35 -16.00
N VAL A 36 15.20 1.28 -16.66
CA VAL A 36 14.45 2.35 -15.98
C VAL A 36 13.22 1.83 -15.25
N ALA A 37 12.39 1.01 -15.91
CA ALA A 37 11.16 0.50 -15.30
C ALA A 37 11.43 -0.28 -14.00
N PRO A 38 12.37 -1.23 -13.94
CA PRO A 38 12.61 -1.95 -12.69
C PRO A 38 13.21 -1.08 -11.57
N LEU A 39 13.91 0.00 -11.91
CA LEU A 39 14.44 0.99 -10.96
C LEU A 39 13.33 1.91 -10.44
N LEU A 40 12.43 2.37 -11.29
CA LEU A 40 11.31 3.23 -10.88
C LEU A 40 10.34 2.47 -9.97
N ALA A 41 10.15 1.17 -10.19
CA ALA A 41 9.38 0.33 -9.29
C ALA A 41 10.08 0.14 -7.93
N ASP A 42 11.40 -0.09 -7.88
CA ASP A 42 12.16 -0.18 -6.61
C ASP A 42 12.09 1.14 -5.81
N VAL A 43 12.10 2.28 -6.49
CA VAL A 43 11.91 3.59 -5.86
C VAL A 43 10.48 3.78 -5.38
N ALA A 44 9.49 3.31 -6.13
CA ALA A 44 8.11 3.33 -5.67
C ALA A 44 7.97 2.48 -4.38
N VAL A 45 8.43 1.23 -4.37
CA VAL A 45 8.42 0.35 -3.18
C VAL A 45 9.10 1.02 -1.97
N ARG A 46 10.25 1.66 -2.17
CA ARG A 46 10.93 2.40 -1.08
C ARG A 46 10.17 3.63 -0.60
N GLN A 47 9.40 4.29 -1.46
CA GLN A 47 8.51 5.38 -1.05
C GLN A 47 7.35 4.83 -0.23
N PHE A 48 6.72 3.73 -0.65
CA PHE A 48 5.70 3.02 0.16
C PHE A 48 6.22 2.62 1.54
N GLN A 49 7.48 2.20 1.64
CA GLN A 49 8.10 1.81 2.90
C GLN A 49 8.60 3.01 3.75
N ALA A 50 8.79 4.18 3.15
CA ALA A 50 9.33 5.36 3.82
C ALA A 50 8.25 6.20 4.51
N ASP A 51 6.97 6.02 4.15
CA ASP A 51 5.86 6.58 4.90
C ASP A 51 5.65 5.76 6.17
N ALA A 52 6.14 6.35 7.25
CA ALA A 52 6.28 5.83 8.59
C ALA A 52 5.04 5.08 9.11
N LEU A 53 5.29 4.13 10.01
CA LEU A 53 4.29 3.50 10.87
C LEU A 53 3.16 4.49 11.21
N PRO A 54 1.88 4.10 11.07
CA PRO A 54 0.75 4.98 11.33
C PRO A 54 0.93 5.67 12.68
N PRO A 55 0.75 7.01 12.76
CA PRO A 55 0.88 7.74 14.01
C PRO A 55 -0.01 7.07 15.07
N ASP A 56 0.55 6.79 16.24
CA ASP A 56 -0.19 6.19 17.35
C ASP A 56 -1.04 7.26 18.03
N SER A 57 -2.34 7.27 17.72
CA SER A 57 -3.27 8.22 18.33
C SER A 57 -3.77 7.76 19.70
N GLY A 58 -3.38 6.56 20.16
CA GLY A 58 -3.91 5.90 21.35
C GLY A 58 -5.26 5.20 21.11
N ASP A 59 -5.83 5.29 19.91
CA ASP A 59 -7.05 4.56 19.49
C ASP A 59 -6.77 3.79 18.21
N TRP A 60 -6.60 2.47 18.34
CA TRP A 60 -6.26 1.60 17.21
C TRP A 60 -7.34 1.58 16.12
N ARG A 61 -8.63 1.80 16.47
CA ARG A 61 -9.72 1.84 15.47
C ARG A 61 -9.61 3.10 14.64
N LYS A 62 -9.29 4.21 15.30
CA LYS A 62 -9.06 5.49 14.63
C LYS A 62 -7.80 5.42 13.76
N ASP A 63 -6.73 4.81 14.24
CA ASP A 63 -5.51 4.59 13.46
C ASP A 63 -5.80 3.77 12.20
N LEU A 64 -6.58 2.68 12.33
CA LEU A 64 -6.96 1.83 11.20
C LEU A 64 -7.84 2.56 10.19
N SER A 65 -8.78 3.37 10.66
CA SER A 65 -9.65 4.18 9.79
C SER A 65 -8.86 5.25 9.06
N THR A 66 -7.96 5.95 9.76
CA THR A 66 -7.08 6.98 9.18
C THR A 66 -6.15 6.38 8.13
N TRP A 67 -5.55 5.22 8.42
CA TRP A 67 -4.72 4.50 7.47
C TRP A 67 -5.53 4.10 6.23
N LEU A 68 -6.76 3.62 6.40
CA LEU A 68 -7.61 3.22 5.28
C LEU A 68 -8.00 4.42 4.40
N GLU A 69 -8.32 5.56 4.99
CA GLU A 69 -8.58 6.81 4.26
C GLU A 69 -7.38 7.21 3.41
N GLN A 70 -6.19 7.25 4.01
CA GLN A 70 -4.94 7.55 3.29
C GLN A 70 -4.67 6.55 2.18
N PHE A 71 -4.87 5.26 2.44
CA PHE A 71 -4.70 4.20 1.45
C PHE A 71 -5.65 4.36 0.25
N VAL A 72 -6.93 4.67 0.50
CA VAL A 72 -7.92 4.90 -0.56
C VAL A 72 -7.57 6.13 -1.40
N ASP A 73 -7.19 7.23 -0.74
CA ASP A 73 -6.80 8.46 -1.43
C ASP A 73 -5.54 8.25 -2.28
N GLU A 74 -4.53 7.61 -1.72
CA GLU A 74 -3.26 7.37 -2.41
C GLU A 74 -3.46 6.39 -3.57
N MET A 75 -4.09 5.24 -3.34
CA MET A 75 -4.23 4.19 -4.36
C MET A 75 -5.28 4.56 -5.41
N GLY A 76 -6.28 5.35 -5.02
CA GLY A 76 -7.31 5.89 -5.90
C GLY A 76 -6.83 7.02 -6.81
N SER A 77 -5.69 7.65 -6.48
CA SER A 77 -5.07 8.70 -7.28
C SER A 77 -4.56 8.20 -8.64
N GLY A 78 -4.34 9.10 -9.60
CA GLY A 78 -3.74 8.76 -10.90
C GLY A 78 -2.43 7.97 -10.75
N PRO A 79 -1.43 8.49 -10.00
CA PRO A 79 -0.17 7.79 -9.74
C PRO A 79 -0.33 6.44 -9.04
N GLY A 80 -1.20 6.34 -8.03
CA GLY A 80 -1.44 5.09 -7.30
C GLY A 80 -2.07 4.01 -8.20
N ARG A 81 -3.02 4.40 -9.06
CA ARG A 81 -3.63 3.50 -10.05
C ARG A 81 -2.60 2.98 -11.06
N ASP A 82 -1.72 3.85 -11.53
CA ASP A 82 -0.68 3.46 -12.49
C ASP A 82 0.33 2.50 -11.86
N LEU A 83 0.69 2.72 -10.59
CA LEU A 83 1.51 1.78 -9.85
C LEU A 83 0.84 0.41 -9.72
N LEU A 84 -0.42 0.35 -9.31
CA LEU A 84 -1.13 -0.93 -9.17
C LEU A 84 -1.20 -1.69 -10.50
N ARG A 85 -1.39 -0.97 -11.62
CA ARG A 85 -1.34 -1.56 -12.97
C ARG A 85 0.05 -2.05 -13.34
N GLU A 86 1.09 -1.29 -13.01
CA GLU A 86 2.48 -1.71 -13.22
C GLU A 86 2.79 -2.98 -12.42
N ALA A 87 2.39 -3.03 -11.15
CA ALA A 87 2.56 -4.20 -10.30
C ALA A 87 1.85 -5.45 -10.88
N LEU A 88 0.64 -5.29 -11.42
CA LEU A 88 -0.07 -6.36 -12.14
C LEU A 88 0.65 -6.78 -13.42
N ALA A 89 1.13 -5.82 -14.23
CA ALA A 89 1.78 -6.08 -15.50
C ALA A 89 3.13 -6.78 -15.36
N LEU A 90 3.87 -6.49 -14.28
CA LEU A 90 5.14 -7.14 -13.96
C LEU A 90 4.95 -8.58 -13.43
N GLY A 91 3.71 -9.01 -13.15
CA GLY A 91 3.39 -10.35 -12.65
C GLY A 91 4.02 -10.67 -11.28
N ASN A 92 3.94 -11.96 -10.88
CA ASN A 92 4.49 -12.50 -9.62
C ASN A 92 6.03 -12.55 -9.59
N THR A 93 6.67 -11.50 -10.09
CA THR A 93 8.02 -11.13 -9.65
C THR A 93 7.91 -10.75 -8.17
N GLY A 94 8.93 -11.03 -7.34
CA GLY A 94 8.88 -10.84 -5.88
C GLY A 94 8.50 -9.44 -5.36
N ARG A 95 8.17 -8.50 -6.26
CA ARG A 95 7.69 -7.14 -6.00
C ARG A 95 6.18 -7.05 -5.71
N ALA A 96 5.34 -7.90 -6.32
CA ALA A 96 3.92 -7.98 -5.95
C ALA A 96 3.75 -8.54 -4.52
N GLY A 97 4.64 -9.46 -4.12
CA GLY A 97 4.77 -9.94 -2.74
C GLY A 97 5.16 -8.81 -1.78
N GLN A 98 6.11 -7.95 -2.15
CA GLN A 98 6.55 -6.81 -1.32
C GLN A 98 5.43 -5.80 -1.03
N CYS A 99 4.53 -5.53 -1.99
CA CYS A 99 3.37 -4.67 -1.72
C CYS A 99 2.43 -5.27 -0.67
N THR A 100 2.18 -6.57 -0.77
CA THR A 100 1.33 -7.30 0.19
C THR A 100 1.98 -7.34 1.57
N GLU A 101 3.28 -7.63 1.64
CA GLU A 101 4.05 -7.64 2.88
C GLU A 101 4.05 -6.28 3.58
N CYS A 102 4.16 -5.18 2.80
CA CYS A 102 4.10 -3.83 3.34
C CYS A 102 2.74 -3.54 3.98
N ILE A 103 1.64 -3.87 3.29
CA ILE A 103 0.27 -3.68 3.81
C ILE A 103 0.06 -4.50 5.09
N LEU A 104 0.43 -5.78 5.06
CA LEU A 104 0.29 -6.67 6.22
C LEU A 104 1.11 -6.17 7.42
N SER A 105 2.35 -5.73 7.19
CA SER A 105 3.20 -5.19 8.27
C SER A 105 2.61 -3.93 8.91
N THR A 106 2.02 -3.04 8.11
CA THR A 106 1.32 -1.85 8.64
C THR A 106 0.10 -2.25 9.46
N LEU A 107 -0.72 -3.17 8.94
CA LEU A 107 -1.91 -3.67 9.64
C LEU A 107 -1.54 -4.36 10.95
N ASP A 108 -0.54 -5.25 10.94
CA ASP A 108 -0.06 -5.96 12.13
C ASP A 108 0.39 -4.98 13.23
N SER A 109 1.02 -3.87 12.84
CA SER A 109 1.46 -2.84 13.79
C SER A 109 0.28 -2.14 14.48
N ILE A 110 -0.80 -1.84 13.74
CA ILE A 110 -2.03 -1.25 14.33
C ILE A 110 -2.77 -2.28 15.20
N ILE A 111 -2.87 -3.52 14.71
CA ILE A 111 -3.50 -4.64 15.42
C ILE A 111 -2.81 -4.90 16.76
N ALA A 112 -1.48 -4.90 16.79
CA ALA A 112 -0.71 -5.10 18.02
C ALA A 112 -1.08 -4.09 19.10
N ARG A 113 -1.24 -2.80 18.74
CA ARG A 113 -1.71 -1.76 19.68
C ARG A 113 -3.11 -2.07 20.21
N GLY A 114 -4.02 -2.53 19.35
CA GLY A 114 -5.36 -2.94 19.77
C GLY A 114 -5.34 -4.09 20.76
N VAL A 115 -4.47 -5.08 20.55
CA VAL A 115 -4.27 -6.20 21.48
C VAL A 115 -3.70 -5.73 22.82
N GLU A 116 -2.72 -4.83 22.81
CA GLU A 116 -2.15 -4.22 24.03
C GLU A 116 -3.21 -3.45 24.85
N GLN A 117 -4.19 -2.85 24.17
CA GLN A 117 -5.35 -2.19 24.79
C GLN A 117 -6.44 -3.17 25.28
N GLY A 118 -6.21 -4.48 25.20
CA GLY A 118 -7.15 -5.52 25.63
C GLY A 118 -8.28 -5.78 24.64
N ALA A 119 -8.20 -5.27 23.41
CA ALA A 119 -9.18 -5.58 22.36
C ALA A 119 -8.86 -6.92 21.68
N SER A 120 -9.82 -7.43 20.90
CA SER A 120 -9.63 -8.58 20.01
C SER A 120 -9.89 -8.17 18.56
N PRO A 121 -8.98 -7.40 17.95
CA PRO A 121 -9.10 -7.02 16.54
C PRO A 121 -9.06 -8.24 15.60
N PRO A 122 -9.61 -8.14 14.38
CA PRO A 122 -9.37 -9.12 13.33
C PRO A 122 -7.88 -9.17 12.96
N ASP A 123 -7.41 -10.33 12.49
CA ASP A 123 -6.04 -10.46 11.97
C ASP A 123 -5.84 -9.68 10.66
N SER A 124 -4.58 -9.41 10.33
CA SER A 124 -4.17 -8.62 9.16
C SER A 124 -4.59 -9.28 7.85
N GLN A 125 -4.56 -10.61 7.78
CA GLN A 125 -4.98 -11.35 6.60
C GLN A 125 -6.48 -11.16 6.33
N ARG A 126 -7.31 -11.18 7.37
CA ARG A 126 -8.73 -10.91 7.25
C ARG A 126 -9.01 -9.48 6.82
N LEU A 127 -8.30 -8.50 7.36
CA LEU A 127 -8.40 -7.10 6.93
C LEU A 127 -7.97 -6.94 5.47
N LEU A 128 -6.90 -7.61 5.05
CA LEU A 128 -6.46 -7.65 3.66
C LEU A 128 -7.58 -8.19 2.76
N ASP A 129 -8.14 -9.34 3.10
CA ASP A 129 -9.12 -10.04 2.25
C ASP A 129 -10.49 -9.34 2.23
N GLN A 130 -10.95 -8.78 3.35
CA GLN A 130 -12.30 -8.20 3.48
C GLN A 130 -12.38 -6.70 3.23
N VAL A 131 -11.26 -5.97 3.36
CA VAL A 131 -11.24 -4.50 3.23
C VAL A 131 -10.34 -4.07 2.07
N VAL A 132 -9.06 -4.45 2.12
CA VAL A 132 -8.06 -3.94 1.17
C VAL A 132 -8.28 -4.49 -0.24
N ALA A 133 -8.48 -5.80 -0.39
CA ALA A 133 -8.65 -6.42 -1.69
C ALA A 133 -9.90 -5.92 -2.45
N PRO A 134 -11.09 -5.79 -1.82
CA PRO A 134 -12.25 -5.16 -2.47
C PRO A 134 -12.02 -3.71 -2.89
N VAL A 135 -11.30 -2.92 -2.08
CA VAL A 135 -10.93 -1.54 -2.42
C VAL A 135 -10.02 -1.51 -3.65
N ILE A 136 -8.94 -2.29 -3.66
CA ILE A 136 -8.02 -2.41 -4.80
C ILE A 136 -8.78 -2.86 -6.05
N TYR A 137 -9.68 -3.83 -5.92
CA TYR A 137 -10.49 -4.32 -7.04
C TYR A 137 -11.31 -3.18 -7.66
N ARG A 138 -12.00 -2.37 -6.84
CA ARG A 138 -12.75 -1.22 -7.37
C ARG A 138 -11.85 -0.18 -8.02
N ILE A 139 -10.72 0.14 -7.42
CA ILE A 139 -9.75 1.10 -7.98
C ILE A 139 -9.28 0.68 -9.38
N LEU A 140 -9.00 -0.62 -9.56
CA LEU A 140 -8.44 -1.15 -10.81
C LEU A 140 -9.49 -1.41 -11.88
N PHE A 141 -10.62 -2.02 -11.51
CA PHE A 141 -11.54 -2.63 -12.46
C PHE A 141 -12.87 -1.89 -12.62
N THR A 142 -13.08 -0.79 -11.88
CA THR A 142 -14.29 0.03 -12.03
C THR A 142 -13.97 1.43 -12.55
N PRO A 143 -14.91 2.08 -13.28
CA PRO A 143 -14.67 3.38 -13.88
C PRO A 143 -14.53 4.51 -12.86
N LYS A 144 -15.14 4.37 -11.67
CA LYS A 144 -15.06 5.34 -10.59
C LYS A 144 -14.33 4.71 -9.39
N SER A 145 -13.30 5.38 -8.88
CA SER A 145 -12.64 4.95 -7.65
C SER A 145 -13.66 4.82 -6.50
N PRO A 146 -13.53 3.82 -5.62
CA PRO A 146 -14.38 3.72 -4.44
C PRO A 146 -14.27 5.01 -3.62
N ASP A 147 -15.39 5.47 -3.07
CA ASP A 147 -15.34 6.54 -2.07
C ASP A 147 -14.90 5.98 -0.71
N ILE A 148 -14.47 6.89 0.17
CA ILE A 148 -14.07 6.55 1.54
C ILE A 148 -15.22 5.84 2.27
N ALA A 149 -16.47 6.28 2.05
CA ALA A 149 -17.65 5.67 2.68
C ALA A 149 -17.77 4.16 2.39
N TYR A 150 -17.46 3.72 1.17
CA TYR A 150 -17.40 2.30 0.83
C TYR A 150 -16.33 1.56 1.63
N ALA A 151 -15.12 2.12 1.72
CA ALA A 151 -14.03 1.50 2.45
C ALA A 151 -14.31 1.43 3.96
N THR A 152 -14.84 2.50 4.54
CA THR A 152 -15.27 2.56 5.95
C THR A 152 -16.36 1.52 6.24
N GLY A 153 -17.33 1.35 5.34
CA GLY A 153 -18.37 0.32 5.50
C GLY A 153 -17.81 -1.09 5.57
N LEU A 154 -16.85 -1.44 4.70
CA LEU A 154 -16.17 -2.74 4.75
C LEU A 154 -15.40 -2.94 6.07
N LEU A 155 -14.73 -1.88 6.54
CA LEU A 155 -14.00 -1.90 7.80
C LEU A 155 -14.94 -2.14 8.98
N ASP A 156 -16.03 -1.39 9.07
CA ASP A 156 -17.03 -1.51 10.14
C ASP A 156 -17.66 -2.91 10.17
N GLU A 157 -18.01 -3.46 9.00
CA GLU A 157 -18.52 -4.82 8.87
C GLU A 157 -17.50 -5.86 9.36
N CYS A 158 -16.24 -5.74 8.96
CA CYS A 158 -15.16 -6.64 9.38
C CYS A 158 -14.97 -6.59 10.91
N LEU A 159 -14.97 -5.39 11.50
CA LEU A 159 -14.84 -5.19 12.94
C LEU A 159 -16.04 -5.75 13.72
N ALA A 160 -17.27 -5.53 13.22
CA ALA A 160 -18.48 -6.06 13.84
C ALA A 160 -18.52 -7.59 13.83
N GLN A 161 -18.06 -8.22 12.75
CA GLN A 161 -17.95 -9.68 12.67
C GLN A 161 -16.89 -10.23 13.64
N ALA A 162 -15.75 -9.56 13.80
CA ALA A 162 -14.71 -9.96 14.75
C ALA A 162 -15.23 -9.90 16.20
N ALA A 163 -15.95 -8.82 16.57
CA ALA A 163 -16.57 -8.69 17.88
C ALA A 163 -17.60 -9.81 18.15
N SER A 164 -18.43 -10.14 17.16
CA SER A 164 -19.43 -11.21 17.25
C SER A 164 -18.80 -12.60 17.41
N GLN A 165 -17.66 -12.84 16.78
CA GLN A 165 -16.93 -14.11 16.90
C GLN A 165 -16.20 -14.23 18.24
N SER A 166 -15.67 -13.13 18.78
CA SER A 166 -15.08 -13.09 20.11
C SER A 166 -16.13 -13.45 21.18
N ALA A 167 -17.32 -12.82 21.12
CA ALA A 167 -18.43 -13.09 22.03
C ALA A 167 -18.92 -14.56 22.00
N ARG A 168 -18.86 -15.23 20.84
CA ARG A 168 -19.21 -16.66 20.71
C ARG A 168 -18.13 -17.60 21.25
N LYS A 169 -16.86 -17.20 21.27
CA LYS A 169 -15.77 -18.03 21.83
C LYS A 169 -15.72 -17.99 23.36
N THR A 170 -16.35 -16.99 23.98
CA THR A 170 -16.38 -16.82 25.45
C THR A 170 -17.63 -17.41 26.12
N ALA A 171 -18.61 -17.85 25.33
CA ALA A 171 -19.87 -18.46 25.78
C ALA A 171 -19.81 -19.99 25.64
#